data_AF-A0A6G6Z6L3-F1
#
_entry.id   AF-A0A6G6Z6L3-F1
#
_cell.length_a   1.000
_cell.length_b   1.000
_cell.length_c   1.000
_cell.angle_alpha   90.00
_cell.angle_beta   90.00
_cell.angle_gamma   90.00
#
_symmetry.space_group_name_H-M   'P 1'
#
loop_
_entity.id
_entity.type
_entity.pdbx_description
1 polymer ?
#
loop_
_entity_poly.entity_id
_entity_poly.type
_entity_poly.pdbx_seq_one_letter_code
_entity_poly.pdbx_strand_id
1 'polypeptide(L)' 'MKQAPTTNLKDALAAFGKCVCDGARLMIGVPDYETYVAHMRRNHPEQPVRSYAEFFRERQSARYGAGSTRGFRCC' A
#
# COMPACT_ATOMS: atom_id res chain seq x y z
N MET A 1 -30.60 -29.21 -0.42
CA MET A 1 -30.09 -28.44 -1.59
C MET A 1 -29.11 -27.39 -1.09
N LYS A 2 -27.80 -27.69 -1.06
CA LYS A 2 -26.74 -26.69 -0.82
C LYS A 2 -25.91 -26.63 -2.10
N GLN A 3 -26.13 -25.59 -2.91
CA GLN A 3 -25.35 -25.35 -4.11
C GLN A 3 -23.91 -25.02 -3.67
N ALA A 4 -22.95 -25.85 -4.06
CA ALA A 4 -21.53 -25.57 -3.85
C ALA A 4 -21.13 -24.39 -4.75
N PRO A 5 -20.38 -23.40 -4.25
CA PRO A 5 -19.89 -22.31 -5.07
C PRO A 5 -18.89 -22.88 -6.07
N THR A 6 -19.28 -22.97 -7.35
CA THR A 6 -18.35 -23.25 -8.45
C THR A 6 -17.49 -22.02 -8.64
N THR A 7 -16.38 -21.92 -7.89
CA THR A 7 -15.37 -20.88 -8.07
C THR A 7 -14.84 -20.99 -9.49
N ASN A 8 -15.15 -20.00 -10.34
CA ASN A 8 -14.67 -19.98 -11.72
C ASN A 8 -13.14 -19.84 -11.72
N LEU A 9 -12.47 -20.53 -12.64
CA LEU A 9 -11.02 -20.45 -12.84
C LEU A 9 -10.55 -18.99 -13.04
N LYS A 10 -11.39 -18.16 -13.66
CA LYS A 10 -11.15 -16.72 -13.84
C LYS A 10 -11.12 -15.95 -12.52
N ASP A 11 -12.00 -16.28 -11.58
CA ASP A 11 -12.03 -15.66 -10.25
C ASP A 11 -10.81 -16.10 -9.42
N ALA A 12 -10.40 -17.36 -9.55
CA ALA A 12 -9.18 -17.88 -8.93
C ALA A 12 -7.92 -17.20 -9.49
N LEU A 13 -7.82 -17.02 -10.80
CA LEU A 13 -6.73 -16.29 -11.46
C LEU A 13 -6.71 -14.81 -11.05
N ALA A 14 -7.87 -14.15 -10.96
CA ALA A 14 -7.97 -12.77 -10.52
C ALA A 14 -7.54 -12.60 -9.05
N ALA A 15 -7.98 -13.51 -8.17
CA ALA A 15 -7.57 -13.51 -6.77
C ALA A 15 -6.07 -13.78 -6.61
N PHE A 16 -5.51 -14.70 -7.39
CA PHE A 16 -4.08 -14.98 -7.40
C PHE A 16 -3.26 -13.79 -7.90
N GLY A 17 -3.69 -13.14 -8.99
CA GLY A 17 -3.05 -11.93 -9.50
C GLY A 17 -3.04 -10.80 -8.48
N LYS A 18 -4.15 -10.60 -7.76
CA LYS A 18 -4.22 -9.64 -6.65
C LYS A 18 -3.21 -9.96 -5.54
N CYS A 19 -3.11 -11.23 -5.11
CA CYS A 19 -2.13 -11.66 -4.11
C CYS A 19 -0.68 -11.41 -4.55
N VAL A 20 -0.35 -11.68 -5.82
CA VAL A 20 1.00 -11.45 -6.35
C VAL A 20 1.31 -9.95 -6.42
N CYS A 21 0.37 -9.11 -6.86
CA CYS A 21 0.55 -7.66 -6.87
C CYS A 21 0.72 -7.09 -5.45
N ASP A 22 -0.05 -7.60 -4.48
CA ASP A 22 0.07 -7.20 -3.07
C ASP A 22 1.44 -7.61 -2.50
N GLY A 23 1.93 -8.82 -2.82
CA GLY A 23 3.28 -9.27 -2.45
C GLY A 23 4.41 -8.46 -3.10
N ALA A 24 4.27 -8.11 -4.38
CA ALA A 24 5.23 -7.27 -5.10
C ALA A 24 5.29 -5.84 -4.52
N ARG A 25 4.14 -5.25 -4.14
CA ARG A 25 4.09 -3.94 -3.46
C ARG A 25 4.82 -3.96 -2.12
N LEU A 26 4.69 -5.06 -1.36
CA LEU A 26 5.44 -5.26 -0.12
C LEU A 26 6.96 -5.36 -0.37
N MET A 27 7.39 -6.13 -1.38
CA MET A 27 8.81 -6.27 -1.73
C MET A 27 9.45 -4.97 -2.22
N ILE A 28 8.74 -4.22 -3.06
CA ILE A 28 9.26 -2.95 -3.61
C ILE A 28 9.29 -1.87 -2.52
N GLY A 29 8.47 -1.99 -1.47
CA GLY A 29 8.37 -1.02 -0.39
C GLY A 29 7.85 0.33 -0.90
N VAL A 30 7.09 0.32 -2.00
CA VAL A 30 6.40 1.49 -2.56
C VAL A 30 4.93 1.32 -2.23
N PRO A 31 4.43 2.05 -1.22
CA PRO A 31 3.01 2.04 -0.93
C PRO A 31 2.30 2.86 -1.99
N ASP A 32 1.35 2.21 -2.64
CA ASP A 32 0.43 2.85 -3.57
C ASP A 32 -0.44 3.89 -2.82
N TYR A 33 -0.70 5.04 -3.45
CA TYR A 33 -1.39 6.15 -2.79
C TYR A 33 -2.81 5.78 -2.39
N GLU A 34 -3.54 5.05 -3.23
CA GLU A 34 -4.89 4.58 -2.91
C GLU A 34 -4.90 3.63 -1.70
N THR A 35 -3.88 2.79 -1.58
CA THR A 35 -3.71 1.93 -0.39
C THR A 35 -3.45 2.76 0.86
N TYR A 36 -2.66 3.83 0.76
CA TYR A 36 -2.44 4.78 1.86
C TYR A 36 -3.73 5.51 2.25
N VAL A 37 -4.50 6.01 1.29
CA VAL A 37 -5.78 6.68 1.54
C VAL A 37 -6.77 5.72 2.19
N ALA A 38 -6.88 4.49 1.68
CA ALA A 38 -7.73 3.46 2.26
C ALA A 38 -7.31 3.10 3.69
N HIS A 39 -6.00 3.01 3.96
CA HIS A 39 -5.47 2.78 5.30
C HIS A 39 -5.79 3.94 6.25
N MET A 40 -5.54 5.19 5.84
CA MET A 40 -5.84 6.38 6.62
C MET A 40 -7.33 6.48 6.95
N ARG A 41 -8.20 6.25 5.95
CA ARG A 41 -9.65 6.26 6.18
C ARG A 41 -10.14 5.16 7.13
N ARG A 42 -9.48 4.00 7.16
CA ARG A 42 -9.85 2.87 8.02
C ARG A 42 -9.30 3.00 9.45
N ASN A 43 -8.07 3.45 9.60
CA ASN A 43 -7.35 3.44 10.88
C ASN A 43 -7.26 4.81 11.55
N HIS A 44 -7.36 5.89 10.77
CA HIS A 44 -7.23 7.28 11.22
C HIS A 44 -8.30 8.17 10.57
N PRO A 45 -9.60 7.90 10.79
CA PRO A 45 -10.69 8.66 10.15
C PRO A 45 -10.71 10.14 10.55
N GLU A 46 -10.08 10.49 11.67
CA GLU A 46 -9.98 11.85 12.21
C GLU A 46 -8.81 12.67 11.63
N GLN A 47 -7.87 12.03 10.93
CA GLN A 47 -6.70 12.71 10.37
C GLN A 47 -6.90 13.03 8.87
N PRO A 48 -6.58 14.25 8.42
CA PRO A 48 -6.64 14.59 7.01
C PRO A 48 -5.61 13.75 6.23
N VAL A 49 -6.06 13.15 5.13
CA VAL A 49 -5.21 12.39 4.21
C VAL A 49 -4.27 13.37 3.49
N ARG A 50 -2.97 13.13 3.55
CA ARG A 50 -1.96 13.97 2.88
C ARG A 50 -2.16 13.93 1.37
N SER A 51 -1.82 15.04 0.70
CA SER A 51 -1.86 15.08 -0.76
C SER A 51 -0.85 14.09 -1.38
N TYR A 52 -1.10 13.66 -2.63
CA TYR A 52 -0.20 12.76 -3.36
C TYR A 52 1.24 13.28 -3.41
N ALA A 53 1.42 14.58 -3.66
CA ALA A 53 2.74 15.21 -3.74
C ALA A 53 3.48 15.17 -2.39
N GLU A 54 2.78 15.43 -1.28
CA GLU A 54 3.36 15.35 0.07
C GLU A 54 3.73 13.93 0.45
N PHE A 55 2.84 12.97 0.16
CA PHE A 55 3.11 11.56 0.39
C PHE A 55 4.34 11.08 -0.41
N PHE A 56 4.42 11.43 -1.69
CA PHE A 56 5.54 11.06 -2.55
C PHE A 56 6.86 11.71 -2.09
N ARG A 57 6.81 12.97 -1.66
CA ARG A 57 7.98 13.67 -1.11
C ARG A 57 8.44 13.08 0.22
N GLU A 58 7.51 12.76 1.12
CA GLU A 58 7.79 12.10 2.41
C GLU A 58 8.42 10.73 2.18
N ARG A 59 7.87 9.92 1.27
CA ARG A 59 8.42 8.59 0.92
C ARG A 59 9.80 8.67 0.27
N GLN A 60 10.01 9.62 -0.64
CA GLN A 60 11.34 9.85 -1.22
C GLN A 60 12.32 10.34 -0.17
N SER A 61 11.92 11.24 0.75
CA SER A 61 12.78 11.71 1.83
C SER A 61 13.15 10.58 2.80
N ALA A 62 12.21 9.68 3.10
CA ALA A 62 12.44 8.52 3.97
C ALA A 62 13.38 7.48 3.33
N ARG A 63 13.35 7.34 2.00
CA ARG A 63 14.14 6.32 1.28
C ARG A 63 15.49 6.84 0.76
N TYR A 64 15.55 8.09 0.32
CA TYR A 64 16.71 8.69 -0.34
C TYR A 64 17.32 9.86 0.44
N GLY A 65 16.75 10.26 1.59
CA GLY A 65 17.31 11.29 2.45
C GLY A 65 17.36 12.70 1.82
N ALA A 66 16.65 12.93 0.71
CA ALA A 66 16.67 14.19 -0.02
C ALA A 66 15.95 15.29 0.79
N GLY A 67 16.72 15.99 1.62
CA GLY A 67 16.25 17.04 2.52
C GLY A 67 16.46 16.65 3.98
N SER A 68 17.65 16.95 4.50
CA SER A 68 18.06 16.99 5.92
C SER A 68 16.97 16.74 6.97
N THR A 69 17.09 15.65 7.75
CA THR A 69 16.91 15.57 9.24
C THR A 69 16.73 14.13 9.75
N ARG A 70 16.39 13.12 8.92
CA ARG A 70 16.09 11.75 9.44
C ARG A 70 16.85 10.58 8.79
N GLY A 71 17.96 10.85 8.13
CA GLY A 71 18.86 9.80 7.65
C GLY A 71 19.67 9.23 8.82
N PHE A 72 19.42 7.96 9.15
CA PHE A 72 20.29 7.10 9.97
C PHE A 72 20.58 7.59 11.41
N ARG A 73 19.61 7.42 12.33
CA ARG A 73 19.95 7.37 13.75
C ARG A 73 20.21 5.91 14.12
N CYS A 74 21.49 5.52 14.04
CA CYS A 74 21.99 4.32 14.68
C CYS A 74 21.71 4.47 16.19
N CYS A 75 20.96 3.53 16.76
CA CYS A 75 21.01 3.20 18.18
C CYS A 75 21.48 1.75 18.26
#